data_AF-A0A520YFK4-F1
#
_entry.id   AF-A0A520YFK4-F1
#
_cell.length_a   1.000
_cell.length_b   1.000
_cell.length_c   1.000
_cell.angle_alpha   90.00
_cell.angle_beta   90.00
_cell.angle_gamma   90.00
#
_symmetry.space_group_name_H-M   'P 1'
#
loop_
_entity.id
_entity.type
_entity.pdbx_description
1 polymer ?
#
loop_
_entity_poly.entity_id
_entity_poly.type
_entity_poly.pdbx_seq_one_letter_code
_entity_poly.pdbx_strand_id
1 'polypeptide(L)' 'MTKQIAVVGGGIAGVGAAWALHRSGYEVDLFEKGPALGGNAKTFRWRVDGSSVDSPLLVVAWPQMYYHNYELL' A
#
# COMPACT_ATOMS: atom_id res chain seq x y z
N MET A 1 30.32 10.11 -3.05
CA MET A 1 29.10 10.33 -2.24
C MET A 1 27.97 9.54 -2.88
N THR A 2 27.36 8.62 -2.14
CA THR A 2 26.08 7.99 -2.51
C THR A 2 25.00 9.08 -2.52
N LYS A 3 24.15 9.13 -3.54
CA LYS A 3 23.02 10.07 -3.56
C LYS A 3 21.90 9.50 -2.68
N GLN A 4 21.34 10.34 -1.82
CA GLN A 4 20.20 9.99 -0.98
C GLN A 4 18.90 10.40 -1.68
N ILE A 5 17.91 9.51 -1.70
CA ILE A 5 16.63 9.70 -2.38
C ILE A 5 15.49 9.51 -1.38
N ALA A 6 14.63 10.51 -1.28
CA ALA A 6 13.38 10.41 -0.52
C ALA A 6 12.24 9.91 -1.42
N VAL A 7 11.57 8.84 -1.01
CA VAL A 7 10.34 8.34 -1.64
C VAL A 7 9.17 8.64 -0.70
N VAL A 8 8.18 9.39 -1.18
CA VAL A 8 7.00 9.76 -0.41
C VAL A 8 5.80 8.90 -0.85
N GLY A 9 5.28 8.11 0.08
CA GLY A 9 4.17 7.17 -0.10
C GLY A 9 4.64 5.71 -0.13
N GLY A 10 4.27 4.94 0.89
CA GLY A 10 4.55 3.52 1.06
C GLY A 10 3.54 2.58 0.40
N GLY A 11 2.84 3.03 -0.65
CA GLY A 11 2.00 2.19 -1.50
C GLY A 11 2.80 1.25 -2.40
N ILE A 12 2.12 0.41 -3.18
CA ILE A 12 2.77 -0.54 -4.11
C ILE A 12 3.80 0.14 -5.03
N ALA A 13 3.49 1.33 -5.54
CA ALA A 13 4.38 2.09 -6.41
C ALA A 13 5.63 2.59 -5.67
N GLY A 14 5.47 3.15 -4.47
CA GLY A 14 6.59 3.70 -3.71
C GLY A 14 7.50 2.65 -3.12
N VAL A 15 6.96 1.54 -2.61
CA VAL A 15 7.79 0.41 -2.15
C VAL A 15 8.56 -0.20 -3.32
N GLY A 16 7.93 -0.34 -4.50
CA GLY A 16 8.61 -0.80 -5.72
C GLY A 16 9.72 0.15 -6.18
N ALA A 17 9.47 1.47 -6.16
CA ALA A 17 10.47 2.48 -6.49
C ALA A 17 11.64 2.45 -5.52
N ALA A 18 11.37 2.40 -4.20
CA ALA A 18 12.41 2.34 -3.18
C ALA A 18 13.29 1.10 -3.32
N TRP A 19 12.67 -0.07 -3.58
CA TRP A 19 13.40 -1.31 -3.83
C TRP A 19 14.30 -1.21 -5.07
N ALA A 20 13.79 -0.69 -6.19
CA ALA A 20 14.55 -0.57 -7.42
C ALA A 20 15.73 0.43 -7.29
N LEU A 21 15.53 1.54 -6.59
CA LEU A 21 16.56 2.54 -6.31
C LEU A 21 17.64 1.99 -5.38
N HIS A 22 17.24 1.32 -4.30
CA HIS A 22 18.18 0.70 -3.37
C HIS A 22 19.06 -0.34 -4.09
N ARG A 23 18.44 -1.20 -4.92
CA ARG A 23 19.16 -2.19 -5.74
C ARG A 23 20.10 -1.56 -6.77
N SER A 24 19.87 -0.31 -7.14
CA SER A 24 20.71 0.48 -8.04
C SER A 24 21.85 1.22 -7.31
N GLY A 25 22.01 1.00 -6.00
CA GLY A 25 23.11 1.55 -5.20
C GLY A 25 22.86 2.93 -4.58
N TYR A 26 21.60 3.38 -4.54
CA TYR A 26 21.22 4.61 -3.85
C TYR A 26 20.87 4.36 -2.39
N GLU A 27 21.10 5.37 -1.54
CA GLU A 27 20.50 5.42 -0.21
C GLU A 27 19.08 5.95 -0.34
N VAL A 28 18.12 5.27 0.29
CA VAL A 28 16.70 5.53 0.09
C VAL A 28 15.97 5.61 1.43
N ASP A 29 15.28 6.72 1.64
CA ASP A 29 14.34 6.90 2.74
C ASP A 29 12.91 6.85 2.21
N LEU A 30 12.10 5.92 2.72
CA LEU A 30 10.69 5.77 2.37
C LEU A 30 9.81 6.34 3.49
N PHE A 31 8.98 7.32 3.15
CA PHE A 31 8.05 7.95 4.09
C PHE A 31 6.62 7.50 3.80
N GLU A 32 5.94 6.94 4.79
CA GLU A 32 4.52 6.58 4.73
C GLU A 32 3.78 7.29 5.86
N LYS A 33 2.63 7.88 5.55
CA LYS A 33 1.79 8.59 6.52
C LYS A 33 1.06 7.62 7.45
N GLY A 34 0.59 6.51 6.90
CA GLY A 34 -0.19 5.49 7.59
C GLY A 34 0.67 4.59 8.48
N PRO A 35 0.01 3.77 9.32
CA PRO A 35 0.70 2.88 10.25
C PRO A 35 1.35 1.66 9.58
N ALA A 36 1.13 1.44 8.28
CA ALA A 36 1.62 0.29 7.55
C ALA A 36 1.84 0.61 6.06
N LEU A 37 2.79 -0.10 5.46
CA LEU A 37 3.05 -0.09 4.02
C LEU A 37 1.94 -0.82 3.24
N GLY A 38 1.99 -0.72 1.90
CA GLY A 38 1.09 -1.38 0.96
C GLY A 38 0.07 -0.43 0.33
N GLY A 39 -0.25 0.70 0.97
CA GLY A 39 -1.25 1.65 0.47
C GLY A 39 -2.61 0.95 0.33
N ASN A 40 -3.13 0.85 -0.89
CA ASN A 40 -4.36 0.11 -1.19
C ASN A 40 -4.15 -1.40 -1.33
N ALA A 41 -2.91 -1.88 -1.50
CA ALA A 41 -2.63 -3.32 -1.53
C ALA A 41 -2.63 -3.88 -0.11
N LYS A 42 -3.83 -4.17 0.42
CA LYS A 42 -4.03 -4.69 1.78
C LYS A 42 -4.91 -5.94 1.76
N THR A 43 -4.66 -6.83 2.71
CA THR A 43 -5.55 -7.96 3.00
C THR A 43 -6.48 -7.57 4.13
N PHE A 44 -7.76 -7.82 3.92
CA PHE A 44 -8.81 -7.61 4.90
C PHE A 44 -9.27 -8.94 5.45
N ARG A 45 -9.41 -8.98 6.78
CA ARG A 45 -9.99 -10.10 7.48
C ARG A 45 -11.43 -9.79 7.81
N TRP A 46 -12.32 -10.61 7.27
CA TRP A 46 -13.76 -10.49 7.42
C TRP A 46 -14.28 -11.55 8.38
N ARG A 47 -15.41 -11.26 9.02
CA ARG A 47 -16.22 -12.25 9.72
C ARG A 47 -17.46 -12.51 8.86
N VAL A 48 -17.60 -13.74 8.38
CA VAL A 48 -18.74 -14.18 7.57
C VAL A 48 -19.27 -15.46 8.19
N ASP A 49 -20.52 -15.46 8.64
CA ASP A 49 -21.20 -16.60 9.27
C ASP A 49 -20.37 -17.30 10.35
N GLY A 50 -19.75 -16.50 11.23
CA GLY A 50 -18.89 -16.99 12.33
C GLY A 50 -17.48 -17.41 11.91
N SER A 51 -17.23 -17.55 10.60
CA SER A 51 -15.92 -17.89 10.04
C SER A 51 -15.08 -16.65 9.74
N SER A 52 -13.75 -16.80 9.82
CA SER A 52 -12.80 -15.77 9.41
C SER A 52 -12.39 -16.00 7.97
N VAL A 53 -12.54 -15.00 7.11
CA VAL A 53 -12.15 -15.06 5.71
C VAL A 53 -11.17 -13.93 5.44
N ASP A 54 -10.01 -14.25 4.88
CA ASP A 54 -9.05 -13.24 4.43
C ASP A 54 -9.27 -13.01 2.93
N SER A 55 -9.45 -11.76 2.51
CA SER A 55 -9.51 -11.39 1.10
C SER A 55 -8.60 -10.20 0.80
N PRO A 56 -7.96 -10.16 -0.38
CA PRO A 56 -7.27 -8.96 -0.81
C PRO A 56 -8.28 -7.83 -1.02
N LEU A 57 -7.81 -6.59 -0.96
CA LEU A 57 -8.62 -5.43 -1.35
C LEU A 57 -8.94 -5.54 -2.85
N LEU A 58 -10.14 -6.02 -3.13
CA LEU A 58 -10.75 -5.97 -4.45
C LEU A 58 -11.53 -4.66 -4.54
N VAL A 59 -11.47 -3.97 -5.68
CA VAL A 59 -12.35 -2.82 -5.97
C VAL A 59 -13.82 -3.18 -5.72
N VAL A 60 -14.21 -4.42 -6.02
CA VAL A 60 -15.58 -4.93 -5.80
C VAL A 60 -15.93 -5.18 -4.33
N ALA A 61 -14.97 -5.36 -3.43
CA ALA A 61 -15.24 -5.52 -2.00
C ALA A 61 -15.61 -4.19 -1.32
N TRP A 62 -15.31 -3.06 -1.99
CA TRP A 62 -15.69 -1.69 -1.62
C TRP A 62 -15.86 -1.41 -0.12
N PRO A 63 -14.79 -1.52 0.68
CA PRO A 63 -14.83 -0.94 2.00
C PRO A 63 -14.84 0.59 1.87
N GLN A 64 -16.01 1.21 2.12
CA GLN A 64 -16.22 2.67 1.99
C GLN A 64 -15.18 3.48 2.78
N MET A 65 -14.66 2.94 3.88
CA MET A 65 -13.61 3.56 4.70
C MET A 65 -12.26 3.77 3.98
N TYR A 66 -12.04 3.16 2.81
CA TYR A 66 -10.80 3.32 2.04
C TYR A 66 -11.02 3.92 0.65
N TYR A 67 -12.23 3.83 0.10
CA TYR A 67 -12.56 4.29 -1.25
C TYR A 67 -13.63 5.38 -1.23
N HIS A 68 -13.29 6.53 -0.65
CA HIS A 68 -14.14 7.72 -0.61
C HIS A 68 -14.30 8.40 -2.00
N ASN A 69 -13.44 8.05 -2.97
CA ASN A 69 -13.29 8.76 -4.24
C ASN A 69 -13.66 7.91 -5.47
N TYR A 70 -14.01 6.64 -5.26
CA TYR A 70 -14.51 5.78 -6.33
C TYR A 70 -16.03 5.88 -6.24
N GLU A 71 -16.63 6.94 -6.75
CA GLU A 71 -18.07 6.95 -6.97
C GLU A 71 -18.36 6.09 -8.20
N LEU A 72 -19.29 5.13 -8.05
CA LEU A 72 -19.81 4.34 -9.17
C LEU A 72 -20.52 5.32 -10.09
N LEU A 73 -20.16 5.30 -11.37
CA LEU A 73 -21.03 5.79 -12.44
C LEU A 73 -22.43 5.19 -12.32
#